data_AF-A0A963MUG1-F1
#
_entry.id   AF-A0A963MUG1-F1
#
_cell.length_a   1.000
_cell.length_b   1.000
_cell.length_c   1.000
_cell.angle_alpha   90.00
_cell.angle_beta   90.00
_cell.angle_gamma   90.00
#
_symmetry.space_group_name_H-M   'P 1'
#
loop_
_entity.id
_entity.type
_entity.pdbx_description
1 polymer ?
#
loop_
_entity_poly.entity_id
_entity_poly.type
_entity_poly.pdbx_seq_one_letter_code
_entity_poly.pdbx_strand_id
1 'polypeptide(L)'
;MCGIAGELRFDGEMPDAAALGRMVAAQAPRGPDGAGLDVQLGRGFGHRRLKIMDLTEAAQQPMFDPALGMGIVFNGAVYNHPELRRELEGLGYTFYSHGDTEVLLKAYHAWGLDFVQRLNGMFAFAIWERDSGKVVFGRDRLGIKPFYYSEVKGALRFASSLP
;
A
#
# COMPACT_ATOMS: atom_id res chain seq x y z
N MET A 1 -7.75 8.44 -9.35
CA MET A 1 -7.19 7.08 -9.08
C MET A 1 -6.01 7.29 -8.16
N CYS A 2 -5.79 6.55 -7.08
CA CYS A 2 -4.61 6.84 -6.24
C CYS A 2 -3.27 6.66 -6.99
N GLY A 3 -2.18 7.09 -6.35
CA GLY A 3 -0.81 6.84 -6.79
C GLY A 3 0.00 6.26 -5.63
N ILE A 4 0.82 5.26 -5.90
CA ILE A 4 1.80 4.73 -4.95
C ILE A 4 3.20 4.94 -5.46
N ALA A 5 4.15 5.09 -4.55
CA ALA A 5 5.58 5.18 -4.83
C ALA A 5 6.37 4.53 -3.70
N GLY A 6 7.57 4.07 -3.99
CA GLY A 6 8.49 3.67 -2.93
C GLY A 6 9.90 3.38 -3.42
N GLU A 7 10.78 3.28 -2.44
CA GLU A 7 12.19 2.92 -2.59
C GLU A 7 12.56 1.95 -1.47
N LEU A 8 12.99 0.74 -1.83
CA LEU A 8 13.55 -0.25 -0.91
C LEU A 8 15.05 -0.28 -1.11
N ARG A 9 15.82 -0.22 -0.02
CA ARG A 9 17.28 -0.28 -0.04
C ARG A 9 17.79 -1.57 0.58
N PHE A 10 18.79 -2.15 -0.06
CA PHE A 10 19.41 -3.41 0.34
C PHE A 10 20.86 -3.22 0.80
N ASP A 11 21.36 -2.00 0.77
CA ASP A 11 22.71 -1.59 1.18
C ASP A 11 22.77 -1.06 2.62
N GLY A 12 21.65 -1.10 3.35
CA GLY A 12 21.57 -0.60 4.73
C GLY A 12 21.49 0.92 4.84
N GLU A 13 21.26 1.64 3.74
CA GLU A 13 21.10 3.10 3.76
C GLU A 13 19.64 3.54 3.92
N MET A 14 19.46 4.84 4.20
CA MET A 14 18.16 5.49 4.14
C MET A 14 17.74 5.71 2.68
N PRO A 15 16.45 5.53 2.33
CA PRO A 15 15.90 6.03 1.08
C PRO A 15 16.10 7.54 0.91
N ASP A 16 16.21 8.00 -0.33
CA ASP A 16 16.22 9.42 -0.65
C ASP A 16 14.79 9.99 -0.52
N ALA A 17 14.49 10.53 0.66
CA ALA A 17 13.20 11.14 0.97
C ALA A 17 12.83 12.27 0.00
N ALA A 18 13.80 13.02 -0.52
CA ALA A 18 13.55 14.10 -1.48
C ALA A 18 13.18 13.53 -2.86
N ALA A 19 13.87 12.48 -3.32
CA ALA A 19 13.49 11.77 -4.54
C ALA A 19 12.10 11.15 -4.42
N LEU A 20 11.80 10.47 -3.31
CA LEU A 20 10.50 9.89 -3.07
C LEU A 20 9.40 10.96 -3.02
N GLY A 21 9.66 12.12 -2.39
CA GLY A 21 8.77 13.26 -2.39
C GLY A 21 8.46 13.79 -3.80
N ARG A 22 9.47 13.87 -4.68
CA ARG A 22 9.27 14.23 -6.10
C ARG A 22 8.43 13.18 -6.85
N MET A 23 8.65 11.89 -6.60
CA MET A 23 7.85 10.80 -7.18
C MET A 23 6.38 10.86 -6.75
N VAL A 24 6.11 11.20 -5.48
CA VAL A 24 4.75 11.39 -4.97
C VAL A 24 4.11 12.65 -5.55
N ALA A 25 4.85 13.76 -5.63
CA ALA A 25 4.35 15.02 -6.20
C ALA A 25 3.97 14.89 -7.68
N ALA A 26 4.76 14.19 -8.48
CA ALA A 26 4.45 13.91 -9.89
C ALA A 26 3.14 13.14 -10.07
N GLN A 27 2.71 12.38 -9.06
CA GLN A 27 1.47 11.61 -9.07
C GLN A 27 0.25 12.39 -8.54
N ALA A 28 0.38 13.69 -8.24
CA ALA A 28 -0.71 14.51 -7.72
C ALA A 28 -2.01 14.49 -8.56
N PRO A 29 -1.98 14.51 -9.91
CA PRO A 29 -3.20 14.43 -10.73
C PRO A 29 -4.00 13.14 -10.53
N ARG A 30 -3.36 12.07 -10.04
CA ARG A 30 -4.01 10.80 -9.76
C ARG A 30 -4.87 10.93 -8.49
N GLY A 31 -4.25 11.42 -7.41
CA GLY A 31 -4.86 11.57 -6.09
C GLY A 31 -4.70 12.98 -5.53
N PRO A 32 -5.61 13.92 -5.87
CA PRO A 32 -5.51 15.33 -5.45
C PRO A 32 -5.85 15.56 -3.97
N ASP A 33 -6.58 14.65 -3.32
CA ASP A 33 -7.22 14.89 -2.01
C ASP A 33 -6.29 14.68 -0.81
N GLY A 34 -5.16 14.00 -1.00
CA GLY A 34 -4.24 13.71 0.10
C GLY A 34 -2.88 13.19 -0.37
N ALA A 35 -1.89 13.33 0.50
CA ALA A 35 -0.54 12.82 0.29
C ALA A 35 0.04 12.31 1.61
N GLY A 36 0.92 11.32 1.52
CA GLY A 36 1.64 10.78 2.67
C GLY A 36 2.98 10.19 2.27
N LEU A 37 3.92 10.20 3.21
CA LEU A 37 5.25 9.61 3.12
C LEU A 37 5.56 8.89 4.44
N ASP A 38 6.12 7.69 4.35
CA ASP A 38 6.75 6.98 5.46
C ASP A 38 8.16 6.60 5.01
N VAL A 39 9.18 7.06 5.74
CA VAL A 39 10.59 6.81 5.40
C VAL A 39 11.30 6.29 6.63
N GLN A 40 11.85 5.08 6.51
CA GLN A 40 12.58 4.39 7.56
C GLN A 40 13.85 3.76 6.98
N LEU A 41 14.70 3.22 7.84
CA LEU A 41 15.91 2.51 7.42
C LEU A 41 15.54 1.39 6.43
N GLY A 42 16.18 1.40 5.26
CA GLY A 42 15.96 0.39 4.23
C GLY A 42 14.66 0.52 3.43
N ARG A 43 13.70 1.40 3.78
CA ARG A 43 12.42 1.49 3.04
C ARG A 43 11.73 2.84 3.12
N GLY A 44 11.19 3.27 2.00
CA GLY A 44 10.39 4.49 1.89
C GLY A 44 9.15 4.22 1.05
N PHE A 45 8.00 4.66 1.53
CA PHE A 45 6.71 4.50 0.89
C PHE A 45 5.99 5.85 0.79
N GLY A 46 5.29 6.04 -0.32
CA GLY A 46 4.57 7.26 -0.61
C GLY A 46 3.24 6.99 -1.28
N HIS A 47 2.26 7.85 -1.00
CA HIS A 47 0.92 7.70 -1.51
C HIS A 47 0.29 9.05 -1.90
N ARG A 48 -0.50 9.03 -2.98
CA ARG A 48 -1.42 10.11 -3.40
C ARG A 48 -2.83 9.57 -3.38
N ARG A 49 -3.70 10.22 -2.62
CA ARG A 49 -5.05 9.75 -2.34
C ARG A 49 -6.10 10.46 -3.18
N LEU A 50 -7.01 9.69 -3.77
CA LEU A 50 -8.33 10.15 -4.20
C LEU A 50 -9.35 9.50 -3.25
N LYS A 51 -10.10 10.31 -2.51
CA LYS A 51 -11.07 9.83 -1.51
C LYS A 51 -12.34 9.34 -2.21
N ILE A 52 -12.56 8.02 -2.21
CA ILE A 52 -13.74 7.40 -2.85
C ILE A 52 -14.56 6.57 -1.87
N MET A 53 -13.96 5.55 -1.24
CA MET A 53 -14.73 4.60 -0.40
C MET A 53 -14.84 5.03 1.06
N ASP A 54 -13.70 5.32 1.70
CA ASP A 54 -13.66 5.95 3.00
C ASP A 54 -13.15 7.38 2.80
N LEU A 55 -13.94 8.38 3.22
CA LEU A 55 -13.64 9.81 3.05
C LEU A 55 -12.88 10.38 4.25
N THR A 56 -12.79 9.61 5.34
CA THR A 56 -12.16 10.05 6.59
C THR A 56 -10.64 9.97 6.52
N GLU A 57 -9.96 10.53 7.53
CA GLU A 57 -8.51 10.37 7.68
C GLU A 57 -8.10 9.00 8.24
N ALA A 58 -9.05 8.18 8.71
CA ALA A 58 -8.74 6.83 9.19
C ALA A 58 -8.20 5.93 8.07
N ALA A 59 -8.56 6.22 6.81
CA ALA A 59 -8.05 5.55 5.62
C ALA A 59 -6.87 6.28 4.95
N GLN A 60 -6.18 7.17 5.67
CA GLN A 60 -4.98 7.84 5.17
C GLN A 60 -3.87 6.81 4.91
N GLN A 61 -3.06 7.06 3.88
CA GLN A 61 -1.96 6.19 3.48
C GLN A 61 -0.66 6.98 3.28
N PRO A 62 0.54 6.40 3.52
CA PRO A 62 0.79 5.01 3.94
C PRO A 62 0.10 4.63 5.26
N MET A 63 -0.62 3.51 5.27
CA MET A 63 -1.42 3.06 6.41
C MET A 63 -0.59 2.09 7.25
N PHE A 64 -0.69 2.17 8.58
CA PHE A 64 0.03 1.29 9.49
C PHE A 64 -0.89 0.76 10.60
N ASP A 65 -0.89 -0.55 10.79
CA ASP A 65 -1.51 -1.20 11.93
C ASP A 65 -0.42 -1.54 12.98
N PRO A 66 -0.38 -0.83 14.12
CA PRO A 66 0.67 -1.02 15.13
C PRO A 66 0.55 -2.34 15.89
N ALA A 67 -0.66 -2.91 16.00
CA ALA A 67 -0.88 -4.17 16.69
C ALA A 67 -0.34 -5.34 15.87
N LEU A 68 -0.47 -5.27 14.54
CA LEU A 68 0.10 -6.26 13.62
C LEU A 68 1.57 -5.97 13.26
N GLY A 69 2.05 -4.73 13.49
CA GLY A 69 3.38 -4.32 13.06
C GLY A 69 3.50 -4.30 11.54
N MET A 70 2.42 -3.92 10.85
CA MET A 70 2.30 -4.05 9.40
C MET A 70 1.82 -2.75 8.77
N GLY A 71 2.27 -2.45 7.57
CA GLY A 71 1.75 -1.31 6.83
C GLY A 71 1.57 -1.54 5.34
N ILE A 72 0.87 -0.61 4.69
CA ILE A 72 0.46 -0.70 3.29
C ILE A 72 0.44 0.65 2.57
N VAL A 73 0.84 0.62 1.31
CA VAL A 73 0.39 1.57 0.28
C VAL A 73 -0.40 0.81 -0.79
N PHE A 74 -1.54 1.37 -1.19
CA PHE A 74 -2.55 0.71 -1.99
C PHE A 74 -3.19 1.70 -2.97
N ASN A 75 -3.17 1.33 -4.25
CA ASN A 75 -3.90 1.99 -5.30
C ASN A 75 -4.93 1.01 -5.87
N GLY A 76 -6.20 1.20 -5.56
CA GLY A 76 -7.21 0.26 -6.01
C GLY A 76 -8.59 0.44 -5.41
N ALA A 77 -9.40 -0.59 -5.61
CA ALA A 77 -10.64 -0.84 -4.92
C ALA A 77 -10.80 -2.36 -4.76
N VAL A 78 -11.06 -2.83 -3.54
CA VAL A 78 -11.54 -4.20 -3.25
C VAL A 78 -13.04 -4.14 -3.05
N TYR A 79 -13.79 -4.63 -4.03
CA TYR A 79 -15.25 -4.54 -4.05
C TYR A 79 -15.90 -5.44 -3.00
N ASN A 80 -15.30 -6.60 -2.73
CA ASN A 80 -15.79 -7.54 -1.71
C ASN A 80 -15.20 -7.30 -0.31
N HIS A 81 -14.70 -6.08 -0.02
CA HIS A 81 -14.16 -5.77 1.30
C HIS A 81 -15.19 -5.89 2.45
N PRO A 82 -16.51 -5.65 2.27
CA PRO A 82 -17.49 -5.85 3.35
C PRO A 82 -17.67 -7.33 3.71
N GLU A 83 -17.58 -8.24 2.74
CA GLU A 83 -17.59 -9.69 2.97
C GLU A 83 -16.32 -10.12 3.72
N LEU A 84 -15.15 -9.73 3.19
CA LEU A 84 -13.86 -10.08 3.79
C LEU A 84 -13.71 -9.50 5.20
N ARG A 85 -14.22 -8.29 5.45
CA ARG A 85 -14.25 -7.70 6.78
C ARG A 85 -15.00 -8.59 7.77
N ARG A 86 -16.20 -9.06 7.42
CA ARG A 86 -16.99 -9.93 8.29
C ARG A 86 -16.27 -11.24 8.59
N GLU A 87 -15.59 -11.82 7.60
CA GLU A 87 -14.76 -13.03 7.81
C GLU A 87 -13.60 -12.76 8.77
N LEU A 88 -12.90 -11.63 8.60
CA LEU A 88 -11.78 -11.24 9.46
C LEU A 88 -12.23 -10.90 10.89
N GLU A 89 -13.38 -10.23 11.06
CA GLU A 89 -14.00 -10.01 12.37
C GLU A 89 -14.31 -11.35 13.06
N GLY A 90 -14.79 -12.35 12.32
CA GLY A 90 -14.99 -13.72 12.81
C GLY A 90 -13.70 -14.43 13.22
N LEU A 91 -12.54 -14.01 12.69
CA LEU A 91 -11.21 -14.48 13.10
C LEU A 91 -10.62 -13.65 14.26
N GLY A 92 -11.36 -12.68 14.79
CA GLY A 92 -10.96 -11.86 15.94
C GLY A 92 -10.26 -10.55 15.58
N TYR A 93 -10.26 -10.12 14.32
CA TYR A 93 -9.69 -8.84 13.92
C TYR A 93 -10.64 -7.68 14.26
N THR A 94 -10.08 -6.60 14.81
CA THR A 94 -10.77 -5.31 15.00
C THR A 94 -10.40 -4.36 13.87
N PHE A 95 -11.22 -3.35 13.58
CA PHE A 95 -10.93 -2.37 12.53
C PHE A 95 -11.09 -0.92 13.03
N TYR A 96 -10.25 0.00 12.55
CA TYR A 96 -10.30 1.43 12.90
C TYR A 96 -10.71 2.35 11.73
N SER A 97 -10.73 1.82 10.51
CA SER A 97 -11.25 2.49 9.31
C SER A 97 -12.44 1.72 8.73
N HIS A 98 -13.14 2.32 7.77
CA HIS A 98 -14.17 1.65 6.98
C HIS A 98 -13.68 1.29 5.57
N GLY A 99 -12.45 1.68 5.22
CA GLY A 99 -11.87 1.45 3.91
C GLY A 99 -11.46 0.00 3.66
N ASP A 100 -11.34 -0.33 2.38
CA ASP A 100 -10.81 -1.60 1.89
C ASP A 100 -9.31 -1.78 2.14
N THR A 101 -8.57 -0.68 2.28
CA THR A 101 -7.11 -0.71 2.52
C THR A 101 -6.76 -1.50 3.77
N GLU A 102 -7.50 -1.28 4.86
CA GLU A 102 -7.29 -1.99 6.13
C GLU A 102 -7.70 -3.46 6.02
N VAL A 103 -8.77 -3.76 5.27
CA VAL A 103 -9.19 -5.13 4.97
C VAL A 103 -8.11 -5.87 4.19
N LEU A 104 -7.50 -5.23 3.21
CA LEU A 104 -6.41 -5.81 2.41
C LEU A 104 -5.19 -6.12 3.29
N LEU A 105 -4.80 -5.19 4.17
CA LEU A 105 -3.69 -5.37 5.11
C LEU A 105 -3.94 -6.57 6.04
N LYS A 106 -5.14 -6.64 6.64
CA LYS A 106 -5.52 -7.70 7.59
C LYS A 106 -5.72 -9.06 6.92
N ALA A 107 -6.22 -9.06 5.68
CA ALA A 107 -6.33 -10.26 4.85
C ALA A 107 -4.96 -10.91 4.59
N TYR A 108 -3.92 -10.12 4.31
CA TYR A 108 -2.57 -10.64 4.19
C TYR A 108 -2.07 -11.27 5.49
N HIS A 109 -2.30 -10.62 6.65
CA HIS A 109 -1.92 -11.20 7.94
C HIS A 109 -2.67 -12.52 8.22
N ALA A 110 -3.96 -12.61 7.86
CA ALA A 110 -4.80 -13.77 8.14
C ALA A 110 -4.48 -14.98 7.24
N TRP A 111 -4.20 -14.73 5.97
CA TRP A 111 -4.17 -15.77 4.93
C TRP A 111 -2.86 -15.82 4.15
N GLY A 112 -1.84 -15.06 4.55
CA GLY A 112 -0.55 -15.01 3.87
C GLY A 112 -0.69 -14.55 2.42
N LEU A 113 0.07 -15.15 1.51
CA LEU A 113 0.06 -14.78 0.09
C LEU A 113 -1.22 -15.23 -0.63
N ASP A 114 -1.91 -16.25 -0.13
CA ASP A 114 -3.11 -16.79 -0.75
C ASP A 114 -4.32 -15.84 -0.64
N PHE A 115 -4.22 -14.79 0.19
CA PHE A 115 -5.25 -13.78 0.33
C PHE A 115 -5.65 -13.13 -1.01
N VAL A 116 -4.73 -13.05 -1.98
CA VAL A 116 -5.01 -12.47 -3.30
C VAL A 116 -6.09 -13.23 -4.06
N GLN A 117 -6.25 -14.54 -3.80
CA GLN A 117 -7.29 -15.36 -4.43
C GLN A 117 -8.70 -15.00 -3.92
N ARG A 118 -8.77 -14.31 -2.78
CA ARG A 118 -10.01 -13.86 -2.14
C ARG A 118 -10.42 -12.44 -2.57
N LEU A 119 -9.56 -11.72 -3.30
CA LEU A 119 -9.81 -10.33 -3.67
C LEU A 119 -10.63 -10.22 -4.96
N ASN A 120 -11.78 -9.55 -4.90
CA ASN A 120 -12.49 -9.06 -6.08
C ASN A 120 -12.25 -7.56 -6.22
N GLY A 121 -11.54 -7.13 -7.26
CA GLY A 121 -11.19 -5.73 -7.40
C GLY A 121 -10.15 -5.44 -8.47
N MET A 122 -9.72 -4.19 -8.47
CA MET A 122 -8.59 -3.69 -9.25
C MET A 122 -7.61 -3.04 -8.29
N PHE A 123 -6.35 -3.47 -8.27
CA PHE A 123 -5.44 -3.08 -7.21
C PHE A 123 -3.98 -3.20 -7.61
N ALA A 124 -3.18 -2.35 -6.98
CA ALA A 124 -1.74 -2.45 -6.89
C ALA A 124 -1.33 -2.04 -5.48
N PHE A 125 -0.48 -2.81 -4.81
CA PHE A 125 -0.08 -2.53 -3.44
C PHE A 125 1.38 -2.90 -3.14
N ALA A 126 1.89 -2.30 -2.07
CA ALA A 126 3.06 -2.77 -1.33
C ALA A 126 2.69 -2.87 0.15
N ILE A 127 2.87 -4.05 0.73
CA ILE A 127 2.68 -4.33 2.16
C ILE A 127 4.05 -4.58 2.77
N TRP A 128 4.31 -4.05 3.97
CA TRP A 128 5.54 -4.32 4.71
C TRP A 128 5.29 -4.80 6.13
N GLU A 129 6.20 -5.64 6.61
CA GLU A 129 6.25 -6.15 7.98
C GLU A 129 7.40 -5.46 8.74
N ARG A 130 7.11 -4.91 9.92
CA ARG A 130 8.09 -4.23 10.77
C ARG A 130 9.18 -5.19 11.23
N ASP A 131 8.79 -6.37 11.70
CA ASP A 131 9.68 -7.26 12.47
C ASP A 131 10.54 -8.14 11.56
N SER A 132 10.01 -8.62 10.44
CA SER A 132 10.75 -9.42 9.46
C SER A 132 11.47 -8.57 8.40
N GLY A 133 11.07 -7.30 8.23
CA GLY A 133 11.52 -6.43 7.15
C GLY A 133 10.99 -6.82 5.76
N LYS A 134 10.13 -7.85 5.68
CA LYS A 134 9.58 -8.34 4.42
C LYS A 134 8.68 -7.29 3.76
N VAL A 135 8.81 -7.15 2.45
CA VAL A 135 7.90 -6.35 1.62
C VAL A 135 7.27 -7.24 0.56
N VAL A 136 5.95 -7.19 0.45
CA VAL A 136 5.17 -7.94 -0.54
C VAL A 136 4.49 -6.97 -1.47
N PHE A 137 4.71 -7.17 -2.77
CA PHE A 137 4.02 -6.45 -3.83
C PHE A 137 2.91 -7.31 -4.42
N GLY A 138 1.82 -6.69 -4.84
CA GLY A 138 0.77 -7.37 -5.56
C GLY A 138 0.04 -6.45 -6.53
N ARG A 139 -0.49 -7.05 -7.59
CA ARG A 139 -1.26 -6.38 -8.64
C ARG A 139 -2.43 -7.26 -9.05
N ASP A 140 -3.53 -6.65 -9.47
CA ASP A 140 -4.72 -7.37 -9.89
C ASP A 140 -4.46 -8.22 -11.16
N ARG A 141 -5.30 -9.25 -11.34
CA ARG A 141 -5.14 -10.31 -12.34
C ARG A 141 -5.01 -9.82 -13.78
N LEU A 142 -5.62 -8.67 -14.10
CA LEU A 142 -5.62 -8.09 -15.45
C LEU A 142 -4.69 -6.87 -15.55
N GLY A 143 -4.00 -6.52 -14.46
CA GLY A 143 -3.14 -5.35 -14.41
C GLY A 143 -3.89 -4.03 -14.59
N ILE A 144 -5.15 -3.93 -14.16
CA ILE A 144 -5.98 -2.73 -14.29
C ILE A 144 -5.32 -1.53 -13.58
N LYS A 145 -4.78 -1.74 -12.37
CA LYS A 145 -4.00 -0.70 -11.68
C LYS A 145 -2.53 -0.79 -12.08
N PRO A 146 -1.90 0.31 -12.52
CA PRO A 146 -0.50 0.30 -12.93
C PRO A 146 0.43 0.16 -11.73
N PHE A 147 1.48 -0.65 -11.92
CA PHE A 147 2.59 -0.83 -10.99
C PHE A 147 3.85 -1.01 -11.83
N TYR A 148 4.74 -0.03 -11.77
CA TYR A 148 6.05 -0.07 -12.43
C TYR A 148 7.12 -0.20 -11.35
N TYR A 149 8.18 -0.94 -11.64
CA TYR A 149 9.36 -1.02 -10.78
C TYR A 149 10.64 -1.01 -11.60
N SER A 150 11.73 -0.61 -10.97
CA SER A 150 13.07 -0.63 -11.54
C SER A 150 14.09 -0.91 -10.45
N GLU A 151 15.06 -1.75 -10.76
CA GLU A 151 16.24 -1.95 -9.95
C GLU A 151 17.24 -0.82 -10.22
N VAL A 152 17.73 -0.20 -9.16
CA VAL A 152 18.81 0.77 -9.20
C VAL A 152 19.94 0.28 -8.29
N LYS A 153 21.12 0.91 -8.36
CA LYS A 153 22.26 0.46 -7.55
C LYS A 153 21.90 0.44 -6.05
N GLY A 154 21.87 -0.76 -5.46
CA GLY A 154 21.59 -0.96 -4.04
C GLY A 154 20.12 -0.85 -3.64
N ALA A 155 19.19 -0.62 -4.58
CA ALA A 155 17.80 -0.37 -4.25
C ALA A 155 16.81 -0.79 -5.35
N LEU A 156 15.53 -0.90 -4.99
CA LEU A 156 14.41 -1.09 -5.89
C LEU A 156 13.45 0.08 -5.74
N ARG A 157 13.04 0.70 -6.85
CA ARG A 157 12.03 1.76 -6.87
C ARG A 157 10.76 1.28 -7.54
N PHE A 158 9.61 1.76 -7.08
CA PHE A 158 8.33 1.49 -7.72
C PHE A 158 7.42 2.72 -7.74
N ALA A 159 6.48 2.76 -8.69
CA ALA A 159 5.48 3.82 -8.81
C ALA A 159 4.24 3.39 -9.61
N SER A 160 3.11 4.11 -9.48
CA SER A 160 1.93 3.93 -10.35
C SER A 160 2.05 4.59 -11.72
N SER A 161 3.05 5.44 -11.96
CA SER A 161 3.29 6.07 -13.26
C SER A 161 4.77 6.25 -13.51
N LEU A 162 5.15 6.21 -14.78
CA LEU A 162 6.44 6.67 -15.27
C LEU A 162 6.33 8.17 -15.64
N PRO A 163 7.47 8.90 -15.68
CA PRO A 163 7.52 10.25 -16.25
C PRO A 163 7.03 10.31 -17.70
#